data_AF-A0A5C7KDY5-F1
#
_entry.id   AF-A0A5C7KDY5-F1
#
_cell.length_a   1.000
_cell.length_b   1.000
_cell.length_c   1.000
_cell.angle_alpha   90.00
_cell.angle_beta   90.00
_cell.angle_gamma   90.00
#
_symmetry.space_group_name_H-M   'P 1'
#
loop_
_entity.id
_entity.type
_entity.pdbx_description
1 polymer ?
#
loop_
_entity_poly.entity_id
_entity_poly.type
_entity_poly.pdbx_seq_one_letter_code
_entity_poly.pdbx_strand_id
1 'polypeptide(L)'
;MNRAVPMRALCAALGFVASVALGAALIDDDPAPVRGDTGMGKPANWGAADQKTPRPPGPNRSDLKWFQELVDATPAGGTLKPAAGSYAGPVVVDRPIIIDGSNGVVIDGGGKGTVLVLEGGNSMLRDIRLTNSGDSHDSDDACVNVRKHNNTVENVTIDDCLFGIDLKLANDNLIRNNRISSKVRDLGTRGDGLRLWYSNNNRIERNRIIDSRDMVAWYSNDNTFLDNVGRRSRYSIHFMFAARNVVEGNRFYDNAVGVYVMYSGGGAIRNNVFSHATGATGMAIGFKEASDVTVEGNEIIYCGTGITSDISPFEPGSQLIIRNNRIAFNVVGMRFVSNREGHVIEGNSFEGNMTHVSVDGAAGATSNRWHGNYWDDYQGFDRDGDNVGDRPHEHYAYADQIWMDFPAARFFRNSPVMESLDFLERLAPFSTPVLILRDDKPIFRNPAKAKS
;
A
#
# COMPACT_ATOMS: atom_id res chain seq x y z
N MET A 1 -58.80 2.16 12.17
CA MET A 1 -57.91 1.85 11.03
C MET A 1 -56.60 2.59 11.25
N ASN A 2 -55.61 1.94 11.87
CA ASN A 2 -54.25 2.47 12.06
C ASN A 2 -53.29 1.34 11.69
N ARG A 3 -52.55 1.49 10.59
CA ARG A 3 -51.44 0.59 10.23
C ARG A 3 -50.19 1.09 10.93
N ALA A 4 -49.78 0.39 11.98
CA ALA A 4 -48.47 0.57 12.60
C ALA A 4 -47.40 -0.02 11.66
N VAL A 5 -46.43 0.80 11.26
CA VAL A 5 -45.18 0.37 10.62
C VAL A 5 -44.27 -0.18 11.74
N PRO A 6 -43.63 -1.35 11.57
CA PRO A 6 -42.83 -1.93 12.65
C PRO A 6 -41.52 -1.16 12.82
N MET A 7 -41.33 -0.64 14.03
CA MET A 7 -40.19 0.15 14.52
C MET A 7 -38.81 -0.54 14.44
N ARG A 8 -38.76 -1.81 13.98
CA ARG A 8 -37.52 -2.58 13.77
C ARG A 8 -36.78 -2.24 12.48
N ALA A 9 -37.48 -1.78 11.43
CA ALA A 9 -36.83 -1.41 10.17
C ALA A 9 -36.01 -0.11 10.28
N LEU A 10 -36.36 0.77 11.23
CA LEU A 10 -35.70 2.06 11.40
C LEU A 10 -34.41 1.97 12.23
N CYS A 11 -34.34 1.07 13.22
CA CYS A 11 -33.14 0.91 14.06
C CYS A 11 -32.03 0.09 13.37
N ALA A 12 -32.37 -0.88 12.52
CA ALA A 12 -31.38 -1.62 11.74
C ALA A 12 -30.69 -0.73 10.70
N ALA A 13 -31.44 0.16 10.04
CA ALA A 13 -30.88 1.11 9.07
C ALA A 13 -29.95 2.17 9.72
N LEU A 14 -30.27 2.63 10.95
CA LEU A 14 -29.46 3.63 11.64
C LEU A 14 -28.18 3.06 12.28
N GLY A 15 -28.20 1.80 12.74
CA GLY A 15 -27.01 1.13 13.29
C GLY A 15 -26.00 0.70 12.22
N PHE A 16 -26.49 0.23 11.07
CA PHE A 16 -25.66 -0.26 9.96
C PHE A 16 -24.94 0.88 9.22
N VAL A 17 -25.57 2.05 9.11
CA VAL A 17 -24.93 3.23 8.48
C VAL A 17 -23.80 3.78 9.35
N ALA A 18 -23.91 3.69 10.68
CA ALA A 18 -22.89 4.24 11.60
C ALA A 18 -21.60 3.41 11.67
N SER A 19 -21.69 2.07 11.59
CA SER A 19 -20.51 1.19 11.63
C SER A 19 -19.78 1.10 10.29
N VAL A 20 -20.51 1.10 9.17
CA VAL A 20 -19.94 1.12 7.80
C VAL A 20 -19.26 2.46 7.52
N ALA A 21 -19.85 3.58 7.96
CA ALA A 21 -19.22 4.88 7.86
C ALA A 21 -17.93 5.00 8.70
N LEU A 22 -17.85 4.35 9.87
CA LEU A 22 -16.67 4.44 10.73
C LEU A 22 -15.46 3.70 10.15
N GLY A 23 -15.66 2.54 9.51
CA GLY A 23 -14.56 1.77 8.90
C GLY A 23 -13.99 2.42 7.65
N ALA A 24 -14.84 3.04 6.82
CA ALA A 24 -14.42 3.78 5.63
C ALA A 24 -13.81 5.15 5.97
N ALA A 25 -14.35 5.86 6.98
CA ALA A 25 -13.83 7.15 7.41
C ALA A 25 -12.45 7.06 8.10
N LEU A 26 -12.15 5.95 8.81
CA LEU A 26 -10.85 5.76 9.47
C LEU A 26 -9.69 5.51 8.48
N ILE A 27 -9.98 5.27 7.20
CA ILE A 27 -8.99 5.08 6.13
C ILE A 27 -8.79 6.37 5.32
N ASP A 28 -9.75 7.30 5.37
CA ASP A 28 -9.98 8.35 4.37
C ASP A 28 -9.89 9.78 4.96
N ASP A 29 -8.87 10.03 5.78
CA ASP A 29 -8.58 11.38 6.31
C ASP A 29 -7.71 12.24 5.37
N ASP A 30 -7.36 11.76 4.17
CA ASP A 30 -6.61 12.56 3.20
C ASP A 30 -7.58 13.29 2.24
N PRO A 31 -7.80 14.62 2.40
CA PRO A 31 -8.67 15.36 1.50
C PRO A 31 -8.13 15.33 0.06
N ALA A 32 -9.02 15.20 -0.92
CA ALA A 32 -8.66 15.32 -2.33
C ALA A 32 -7.91 16.65 -2.56
N PRO A 33 -6.77 16.64 -3.26
CA PRO A 33 -5.97 17.85 -3.40
C PRO A 33 -6.69 18.77 -4.39
N VAL A 34 -6.83 20.03 -4.01
CA VAL A 34 -7.40 21.06 -4.89
C VAL A 34 -6.51 21.17 -6.14
N ARG A 35 -7.12 21.05 -7.33
CA ARG A 35 -6.46 21.41 -8.61
C ARG A 35 -6.16 22.91 -8.62
N GLY A 36 -5.04 23.30 -8.02
CA GLY A 36 -4.53 24.66 -8.00
C GLY A 36 -3.00 24.62 -7.86
N ASP A 37 -2.32 25.38 -8.72
CA ASP A 37 -0.86 25.40 -8.85
C ASP A 37 -0.15 25.51 -7.49
N THR A 38 0.86 24.66 -7.28
CA THR A 38 1.65 24.42 -6.04
C THR A 38 1.08 23.39 -5.07
N GLY A 39 1.09 22.13 -5.49
CA GLY A 39 0.71 20.96 -4.67
C GLY A 39 1.44 20.81 -3.33
N MET A 40 1.02 19.79 -2.57
CA MET A 40 1.53 19.39 -1.24
C MET A 40 2.88 20.00 -0.85
N GLY A 41 2.82 20.89 0.14
CA GLY A 41 3.93 21.53 0.83
C GLY A 41 4.95 22.27 -0.04
N LYS A 42 5.13 23.58 0.18
CA LYS A 42 6.27 24.31 -0.38
C LYS A 42 7.47 24.06 0.53
N PRO A 43 8.56 23.43 0.07
CA PRO A 43 9.67 23.22 0.98
C PRO A 43 10.27 24.56 1.42
N ALA A 44 10.35 24.73 2.73
CA ALA A 44 10.74 25.96 3.38
C ALA A 44 12.17 26.24 2.94
N ASN A 45 12.37 27.44 2.39
CA ASN A 45 13.65 27.94 1.85
C ASN A 45 14.12 27.33 0.52
N TRP A 46 13.38 26.40 -0.10
CA TRP A 46 13.78 25.77 -1.36
C TRP A 46 12.95 26.18 -2.58
N GLY A 47 11.92 27.00 -2.40
CA GLY A 47 11.01 27.41 -3.48
C GLY A 47 10.07 26.28 -3.92
N ALA A 48 9.13 26.62 -4.80
CA ALA A 48 8.21 25.64 -5.39
C ALA A 48 8.98 24.65 -6.30
N ALA A 49 8.45 23.43 -6.46
CA ALA A 49 9.16 22.36 -7.19
C ALA A 49 9.35 22.64 -8.69
N ASP A 50 8.56 23.54 -9.25
CA ASP A 50 8.64 24.03 -10.62
C ASP A 50 9.61 25.22 -10.79
N GLN A 51 10.16 25.73 -9.69
CA GLN A 51 11.09 26.85 -9.67
C GLN A 51 12.51 26.38 -9.36
N LYS A 52 13.50 27.12 -9.87
CA LYS A 52 14.91 26.84 -9.59
C LYS A 52 15.16 26.95 -8.09
N THR A 53 15.70 25.88 -7.51
CA THR A 53 16.10 25.87 -6.10
C THR A 53 17.19 26.92 -5.83
N PRO A 54 16.99 27.86 -4.89
CA PRO A 54 18.01 28.85 -4.55
C PRO A 54 19.19 28.19 -3.84
N ARG A 55 20.40 28.69 -4.10
CA ARG A 55 21.59 28.28 -3.33
C ARG A 55 21.38 28.67 -1.86
N PRO A 56 21.61 27.76 -0.89
CA PRO A 56 21.47 28.11 0.51
C PRO A 56 22.49 29.18 0.93
N PRO A 57 22.14 30.04 1.90
CA PRO A 57 23.01 31.13 2.33
C PRO A 57 24.19 30.65 3.19
N GLY A 58 24.12 29.45 3.78
CA GLY A 58 25.16 28.89 4.64
C GLY A 58 24.74 27.54 5.23
N PRO A 59 25.63 26.88 6.00
CA PRO A 59 25.33 25.63 6.68
C PRO A 59 24.34 25.82 7.84
N ASN A 60 23.54 24.80 8.13
CA ASN A 60 22.70 24.76 9.34
C ASN A 60 23.52 24.42 10.61
N ARG A 61 24.73 23.87 10.45
CA ARG A 61 25.67 23.50 11.51
C ARG A 61 27.01 24.19 11.29
N SER A 62 27.40 25.10 12.18
CA SER A 62 28.65 25.86 12.06
C SER A 62 29.88 25.10 12.57
N ASP A 63 29.68 24.00 13.31
CA ASP A 63 30.73 23.14 13.86
C ASP A 63 31.21 22.07 12.87
N LEU A 64 30.53 21.89 11.73
CA LEU A 64 30.90 20.96 10.66
C LEU A 64 31.29 21.72 9.40
N LYS A 65 32.12 21.09 8.56
CA LYS A 65 32.44 21.62 7.22
C LYS A 65 31.18 21.62 6.36
N TRP A 66 30.92 22.70 5.63
CA TRP A 66 29.74 22.79 4.79
C TRP A 66 29.92 21.96 3.51
N PHE A 67 29.02 21.00 3.28
CA PHE A 67 29.14 20.11 2.12
C PHE A 67 28.95 20.84 0.79
N GLN A 68 28.17 21.94 0.77
CA GLN A 68 27.92 22.73 -0.44
C GLN A 68 29.22 23.23 -1.09
N GLU A 69 30.25 23.58 -0.31
CA GLU A 69 31.53 24.08 -0.85
C GLU A 69 32.23 23.02 -1.73
N LEU A 70 32.09 21.73 -1.37
CA LEU A 70 32.63 20.63 -2.16
C LEU A 70 31.85 20.43 -3.46
N VAL A 71 30.52 20.59 -3.40
CA VAL A 71 29.64 20.54 -4.58
C VAL A 71 29.95 21.70 -5.53
N ASP A 72 30.14 22.91 -4.99
CA ASP A 72 30.47 24.11 -5.76
C ASP A 72 31.83 23.99 -6.47
N ALA A 73 32.81 23.34 -5.83
CA ALA A 73 34.13 23.09 -6.41
C ALA A 73 34.17 21.96 -7.46
N THR A 74 33.09 21.16 -7.57
CA THR A 74 33.05 20.02 -8.49
C THR A 74 32.51 20.46 -9.86
N PRO A 75 33.27 20.29 -10.96
CA PRO A 75 32.82 20.65 -12.30
C PRO A 75 31.66 19.73 -12.74
N ALA A 76 30.81 20.23 -13.64
CA ALA A 76 29.77 19.41 -14.27
C ALA A 76 30.37 18.18 -14.98
N GLY A 77 29.71 17.03 -14.85
CA GLY A 77 30.20 15.71 -15.25
C GLY A 77 31.25 15.11 -14.29
N GLY A 78 31.68 15.87 -13.28
CA GLY A 78 32.69 15.45 -12.33
C GLY A 78 32.19 14.45 -11.28
N THR A 79 33.13 13.80 -10.60
CA THR A 79 32.87 12.94 -9.44
C THR A 79 33.43 13.59 -8.19
N LEU A 80 32.56 13.88 -7.22
CA LEU A 80 32.91 14.31 -5.89
C LEU A 80 33.11 13.08 -4.98
N LYS A 81 34.34 12.90 -4.49
CA LYS A 81 34.71 11.87 -3.49
C LYS A 81 35.19 12.55 -2.21
N PRO A 82 34.30 12.88 -1.26
CA PRO A 82 34.70 13.50 -0.01
C PRO A 82 35.56 12.56 0.84
N ALA A 83 36.36 13.16 1.73
CA ALA A 83 37.02 12.41 2.79
C ALA A 83 35.97 11.87 3.78
N ALA A 84 36.31 10.81 4.50
CA ALA A 84 35.46 10.28 5.57
C ALA A 84 35.14 11.37 6.61
N GLY A 85 33.88 11.44 7.05
CA GLY A 85 33.47 12.38 8.08
C GLY A 85 32.04 12.91 7.94
N SER A 86 31.68 13.77 8.89
CA SER A 86 30.39 14.46 8.93
C SER A 86 30.50 15.87 8.37
N TYR A 87 29.52 16.25 7.57
CA TYR A 87 29.42 17.54 6.91
C TYR A 87 28.07 18.18 7.19
N ALA A 88 28.03 19.50 7.26
CA ALA A 88 26.78 20.23 7.38
C ALA A 88 26.04 20.25 6.04
N GLY A 89 24.73 20.00 6.08
CA GLY A 89 23.78 20.52 5.12
C GLY A 89 23.42 21.98 5.44
N PRO A 90 22.53 22.62 4.66
CA PRO A 90 21.84 22.07 3.49
C PRO A 90 22.70 22.06 2.23
N VAL A 91 22.29 21.27 1.23
CA VAL A 91 23.02 21.09 -0.05
C VAL A 91 22.09 21.18 -1.25
N VAL A 92 22.52 21.86 -2.32
CA VAL A 92 21.90 21.84 -3.66
C VAL A 92 22.91 21.34 -4.67
N VAL A 93 22.49 20.32 -5.41
CA VAL A 93 23.19 19.84 -6.59
C VAL A 93 22.45 20.34 -7.81
N ASP A 94 22.92 21.41 -8.44
CA ASP A 94 22.24 22.09 -9.57
C ASP A 94 22.83 21.77 -10.95
N ARG A 95 23.79 20.84 -11.00
CA ARG A 95 24.51 20.42 -12.21
C ARG A 95 24.77 18.91 -12.16
N PRO A 96 24.91 18.23 -13.31
CA PRO A 96 25.12 16.79 -13.35
C PRO A 96 26.45 16.42 -12.73
N ILE A 97 26.46 15.75 -11.59
CA ILE A 97 27.66 15.22 -10.93
C ILE A 97 27.38 13.88 -10.27
N ILE A 98 28.44 13.15 -9.96
CA ILE A 98 28.39 11.95 -9.12
C ILE A 98 28.92 12.34 -7.73
N ILE A 99 28.11 12.15 -6.69
CA ILE A 99 28.51 12.25 -5.29
C ILE A 99 28.68 10.82 -4.77
N ASP A 100 29.92 10.47 -4.42
CA ASP A 100 30.33 9.14 -3.98
C ASP A 100 30.84 9.22 -2.53
N GLY A 101 29.99 8.80 -1.59
CA GLY A 101 30.23 8.83 -0.16
C GLY A 101 30.90 7.58 0.42
N SER A 102 31.37 6.66 -0.42
CA SER A 102 31.84 5.32 -0.03
C SER A 102 32.93 5.27 1.04
N ASN A 103 33.61 6.39 1.31
CA ASN A 103 34.58 6.54 2.39
C ASN A 103 33.94 6.72 3.79
N GLY A 104 32.61 6.65 3.94
CA GLY A 104 31.92 6.88 5.21
C GLY A 104 31.53 8.33 5.43
N VAL A 105 30.86 8.92 4.44
CA VAL A 105 30.41 10.31 4.46
C VAL A 105 29.01 10.41 5.09
N VAL A 106 28.82 11.41 5.95
CA VAL A 106 27.52 11.78 6.53
C VAL A 106 27.22 13.24 6.24
N ILE A 107 25.99 13.55 5.79
CA ILE A 107 25.48 14.93 5.72
C ILE A 107 24.38 15.10 6.77
N ASP A 108 24.61 16.00 7.72
CA ASP A 108 23.70 16.33 8.82
C ASP A 108 22.98 17.65 8.51
N GLY A 109 21.65 17.60 8.41
CA GLY A 109 20.79 18.75 8.13
C GLY A 109 20.64 19.75 9.28
N GLY A 110 21.11 19.43 10.49
CA GLY A 110 21.03 20.30 11.66
C GLY A 110 19.62 20.49 12.22
N GLY A 111 18.67 19.61 11.90
CA GLY A 111 17.29 19.67 12.40
C GLY A 111 16.45 20.74 11.73
N LYS A 112 16.84 21.20 10.53
CA LYS A 112 16.17 22.31 9.83
C LYS A 112 16.06 22.04 8.34
N GLY A 113 14.82 22.05 7.82
CA GLY A 113 14.55 21.96 6.39
C GLY A 113 15.01 20.65 5.75
N THR A 114 15.02 20.62 4.42
CA THR A 114 15.58 19.50 3.65
C THR A 114 17.11 19.47 3.70
N VAL A 115 17.70 18.28 3.80
CA VAL A 115 19.16 18.08 3.89
C VAL A 115 19.84 18.30 2.53
N LEU A 116 19.33 17.66 1.47
CA LEU A 116 19.90 17.73 0.13
C LEU A 116 18.82 17.82 -0.95
N VAL A 117 18.99 18.73 -1.90
CA VAL A 117 18.14 18.88 -3.09
C VAL A 117 18.94 18.52 -4.34
N LEU A 118 18.47 17.50 -5.07
CA LEU A 118 18.92 17.15 -6.42
C LEU A 118 18.11 17.95 -7.44
N GLU A 119 18.60 19.15 -7.74
CA GLU A 119 18.03 20.08 -8.72
C GLU A 119 18.53 19.82 -10.14
N GLY A 120 19.75 19.27 -10.30
CA GLY A 120 20.32 18.90 -11.58
C GLY A 120 19.91 17.49 -12.00
N GLY A 121 19.43 17.32 -13.23
CA GLY A 121 19.21 15.99 -13.81
C GLY A 121 20.53 15.30 -14.19
N ASN A 122 20.48 13.99 -14.43
CA ASN A 122 21.66 13.15 -14.74
C ASN A 122 22.73 13.15 -13.63
N SER A 123 22.31 13.27 -12.38
CA SER A 123 23.18 13.22 -11.20
C SER A 123 23.08 11.86 -10.50
N MET A 124 24.11 11.51 -9.76
CA MET A 124 24.13 10.32 -8.92
C MET A 124 24.50 10.68 -7.48
N LEU A 125 23.72 10.18 -6.54
CA LEU A 125 24.03 10.20 -5.11
C LEU A 125 24.19 8.77 -4.64
N ARG A 126 25.38 8.42 -4.14
CA ARG A 126 25.64 7.05 -3.67
C ARG A 126 26.48 6.90 -2.42
N ASP A 127 26.25 5.77 -1.75
CA ASP A 127 27.06 5.25 -0.64
C ASP A 127 27.25 6.26 0.49
N ILE A 128 26.21 7.03 0.81
CA ILE A 128 26.26 8.15 1.75
C ILE A 128 25.14 8.03 2.79
N ARG A 129 25.35 8.60 3.98
CA ARG A 129 24.30 8.76 4.99
C ARG A 129 23.80 10.19 5.04
N LEU A 130 22.49 10.37 5.04
CA LEU A 130 21.82 11.66 5.24
C LEU A 130 20.98 11.58 6.51
N THR A 131 21.03 12.62 7.34
CA THR A 131 20.35 12.60 8.64
C THR A 131 19.87 13.97 9.08
N ASN A 132 18.94 13.98 10.04
CA ASN A 132 18.56 15.15 10.83
C ASN A 132 18.00 16.30 9.98
N SER A 133 16.97 16.00 9.17
CA SER A 133 16.14 17.03 8.54
C SER A 133 15.36 17.82 9.59
N GLY A 134 14.70 18.88 9.15
CA GLY A 134 13.63 19.51 9.92
C GLY A 134 12.41 18.60 10.13
N ASP A 135 11.37 19.18 10.71
CA ASP A 135 10.23 18.47 11.32
C ASP A 135 8.88 18.98 10.80
N SER A 136 8.88 19.77 9.73
CA SER A 136 7.67 20.37 9.20
C SER A 136 7.08 19.55 8.04
N HIS A 137 5.83 19.13 8.22
CA HIS A 137 5.00 18.51 7.16
C HIS A 137 4.62 19.52 6.08
N ASP A 138 4.35 20.78 6.45
CA ASP A 138 3.95 21.83 5.50
C ASP A 138 5.07 22.18 4.51
N SER A 139 6.32 22.00 4.94
CA SER A 139 7.51 22.22 4.12
C SER A 139 8.18 20.94 3.66
N ASP A 140 7.57 19.78 3.89
CA ASP A 140 8.10 18.50 3.45
C ASP A 140 9.60 18.33 3.75
N ASP A 141 10.00 18.61 4.99
CA ASP A 141 11.41 18.59 5.38
C ASP A 141 11.98 17.18 5.19
N ALA A 142 12.77 16.99 4.13
CA ALA A 142 13.22 15.68 3.67
C ALA A 142 14.73 15.48 3.80
N CYS A 143 15.19 14.23 3.74
CA CYS A 143 16.61 13.97 3.55
C CYS A 143 17.04 14.25 2.10
N VAL A 144 16.28 13.76 1.12
CA VAL A 144 16.54 14.00 -0.31
C VAL A 144 15.28 14.54 -0.97
N ASN A 145 15.39 15.68 -1.64
CA ASN A 145 14.36 16.16 -2.55
C ASN A 145 14.89 16.12 -3.99
N VAL A 146 14.23 15.36 -4.88
CA VAL A 146 14.63 15.18 -6.28
C VAL A 146 13.68 15.96 -7.18
N ARG A 147 14.20 16.90 -7.97
CA ARG A 147 13.39 17.83 -8.78
C ARG A 147 13.57 17.68 -10.30
N LYS A 148 14.46 16.80 -10.73
CA LYS A 148 14.76 16.55 -12.16
C LYS A 148 14.91 15.07 -12.48
N HIS A 149 15.13 14.82 -13.76
CA HIS A 149 15.08 13.50 -14.38
C HIS A 149 16.42 12.77 -14.42
N ASN A 150 16.35 11.47 -14.70
CA ASN A 150 17.52 10.63 -14.98
C ASN A 150 18.55 10.62 -13.85
N ASN A 151 18.11 10.82 -12.60
CA ASN A 151 18.97 10.74 -11.43
C ASN A 151 19.01 9.32 -10.89
N THR A 152 20.13 8.99 -10.24
CA THR A 152 20.26 7.75 -9.46
C THR A 152 20.52 8.08 -8.00
N VAL A 153 19.69 7.54 -7.10
CA VAL A 153 19.92 7.56 -5.65
C VAL A 153 20.10 6.12 -5.21
N GLU A 154 21.33 5.76 -4.86
CA GLU A 154 21.68 4.36 -4.59
C GLU A 154 22.52 4.14 -3.34
N ASN A 155 22.24 3.05 -2.61
CA ASN A 155 22.98 2.70 -1.40
C ASN A 155 23.02 3.84 -0.35
N VAL A 156 21.99 4.69 -0.31
CA VAL A 156 21.90 5.79 0.65
C VAL A 156 21.23 5.30 1.93
N THR A 157 21.80 5.65 3.08
CA THR A 157 21.16 5.46 4.39
C THR A 157 20.51 6.76 4.84
N ILE A 158 19.23 6.70 5.17
CA ILE A 158 18.42 7.83 5.62
C ILE A 158 17.80 7.50 6.97
N ASP A 159 18.03 8.36 7.95
CA ASP A 159 17.46 8.25 9.29
C ASP A 159 17.32 9.63 9.94
N ASP A 160 16.49 9.74 10.98
CA ASP A 160 16.16 11.01 11.65
C ASP A 160 15.74 12.12 10.66
N CYS A 161 15.07 11.72 9.58
CA CYS A 161 14.48 12.63 8.60
C CYS A 161 12.97 12.48 8.63
N LEU A 162 12.23 13.59 8.58
CA LEU A 162 10.76 13.51 8.57
C LEU A 162 10.33 12.77 7.30
N PHE A 163 10.68 13.31 6.13
CA PHE A 163 10.54 12.62 4.86
C PHE A 163 11.87 12.03 4.39
N GLY A 164 11.84 10.83 3.82
CA GLY A 164 13.05 10.16 3.33
C GLY A 164 13.54 10.73 2.00
N ILE A 165 13.04 10.14 0.90
CA ILE A 165 13.27 10.61 -0.47
C ILE A 165 11.96 11.13 -1.04
N ASP A 166 11.96 12.35 -1.55
CA ASP A 166 10.79 13.04 -2.09
C ASP A 166 11.04 13.47 -3.53
N LEU A 167 10.39 12.82 -4.49
CA LEU A 167 10.42 13.13 -5.92
C LEU A 167 9.30 14.12 -6.23
N LYS A 168 9.64 15.30 -6.73
CA LYS A 168 8.69 16.33 -7.14
C LYS A 168 8.93 16.69 -8.60
N LEU A 169 7.97 16.34 -9.48
CA LEU A 169 8.07 16.55 -10.93
C LEU A 169 9.30 15.86 -11.55
N ALA A 170 9.65 14.68 -11.03
CA ALA A 170 10.90 13.99 -11.33
C ALA A 170 10.63 12.63 -11.97
N ASN A 171 10.72 12.58 -13.31
CA ASN A 171 10.57 11.35 -14.11
C ASN A 171 11.89 10.60 -14.33
N ASP A 172 11.79 9.32 -14.70
CA ASP A 172 12.90 8.50 -15.22
C ASP A 172 14.08 8.34 -14.24
N ASN A 173 13.82 8.35 -12.93
CA ASN A 173 14.84 8.18 -11.90
C ASN A 173 14.94 6.73 -11.42
N LEU A 174 16.14 6.38 -10.94
CA LEU A 174 16.45 5.11 -10.31
C LEU A 174 16.71 5.31 -8.82
N ILE A 175 15.81 4.79 -7.99
CA ILE A 175 15.92 4.81 -6.53
C ILE A 175 16.17 3.36 -6.09
N ARG A 176 17.41 3.02 -5.74
CA ARG A 176 17.77 1.61 -5.50
C ARG A 176 18.62 1.33 -4.26
N ASN A 177 18.43 0.16 -3.65
CA ASN A 177 19.26 -0.31 -2.53
C ASN A 177 19.37 0.67 -1.35
N ASN A 178 18.41 1.59 -1.17
CA ASN A 178 18.45 2.57 -0.09
C ASN A 178 17.86 1.96 1.20
N ARG A 179 18.34 2.43 2.35
CA ARG A 179 17.78 2.11 3.67
C ARG A 179 17.19 3.38 4.27
N ILE A 180 15.89 3.39 4.50
CA ILE A 180 15.16 4.61 4.89
C ILE A 180 14.34 4.34 6.15
N SER A 181 14.47 5.22 7.13
CA SER A 181 13.61 5.31 8.32
C SER A 181 13.27 6.76 8.62
N SER A 182 12.07 7.01 9.13
CA SER A 182 11.64 8.36 9.51
C SER A 182 12.10 8.72 10.93
N LYS A 183 11.77 9.93 11.38
CA LYS A 183 11.87 10.33 12.78
C LYS A 183 11.00 9.43 13.66
N VAL A 184 11.43 9.21 14.90
CA VAL A 184 10.68 8.40 15.89
C VAL A 184 9.42 9.15 16.31
N ARG A 185 8.28 8.75 15.75
CA ARG A 185 6.94 9.30 16.00
C ARG A 185 5.89 8.20 16.02
N ASP A 186 4.68 8.56 16.45
CA ASP A 186 3.50 7.70 16.27
C ASP A 186 3.16 7.56 14.80
N LEU A 187 2.61 6.40 14.43
CA LEU A 187 2.46 5.97 13.04
C LEU A 187 1.85 7.02 12.10
N GLY A 188 0.77 7.70 12.51
CA GLY A 188 0.09 8.71 11.70
C GLY A 188 0.86 10.04 11.55
N THR A 189 1.82 10.31 12.44
CA THR A 189 2.59 11.57 12.49
C THR A 189 4.03 11.42 11.99
N ARG A 190 4.48 10.19 11.71
CA ARG A 190 5.72 9.94 10.95
C ARG A 190 5.61 10.60 9.57
N GLY A 191 6.75 10.92 8.96
CA GLY A 191 6.77 11.32 7.56
C GLY A 191 6.98 10.13 6.63
N ASP A 192 6.75 10.37 5.35
CA ASP A 192 6.82 9.33 4.33
C ASP A 192 8.27 8.95 4.03
N GLY A 193 8.53 7.65 3.90
CA GLY A 193 9.88 7.16 3.58
C GLY A 193 10.24 7.44 2.13
N LEU A 194 9.28 7.31 1.23
CA LEU A 194 9.45 7.61 -0.19
C LEU A 194 8.17 8.23 -0.73
N ARG A 195 8.29 9.37 -1.42
CA ARG A 195 7.16 10.07 -2.01
C ARG A 195 7.42 10.41 -3.44
N LEU A 196 6.43 10.15 -4.29
CA LEU A 196 6.39 10.55 -5.69
C LEU A 196 5.21 11.51 -5.88
N TRP A 197 5.51 12.72 -6.35
CA TRP A 197 4.54 13.74 -6.71
C TRP A 197 4.75 14.11 -8.17
N TYR A 198 3.75 13.83 -9.03
CA TYR A 198 3.84 14.03 -10.49
C TYR A 198 5.13 13.47 -11.11
N SER A 199 5.54 12.28 -10.67
CA SER A 199 6.83 11.68 -10.97
C SER A 199 6.59 10.32 -11.61
N ASN A 200 6.88 10.20 -12.91
CA ASN A 200 6.48 9.09 -13.76
C ASN A 200 7.69 8.28 -14.26
N ASN A 201 7.47 7.03 -14.67
CA ASN A 201 8.51 6.17 -15.25
C ASN A 201 9.72 5.94 -14.33
N ASN A 202 9.56 6.04 -13.02
CA ASN A 202 10.64 5.80 -12.07
C ASN A 202 10.76 4.31 -11.73
N ARG A 203 11.98 3.89 -11.40
CA ARG A 203 12.29 2.55 -10.91
C ARG A 203 12.70 2.62 -9.44
N ILE A 204 11.90 1.99 -8.59
CA ILE A 204 12.07 1.93 -7.14
C ILE A 204 12.39 0.47 -6.84
N GLU A 205 13.67 0.13 -6.73
CA GLU A 205 14.10 -1.26 -6.63
C GLU A 205 14.96 -1.58 -5.40
N ARG A 206 14.66 -2.70 -4.72
CA ARG A 206 15.50 -3.24 -3.64
C ARG A 206 15.74 -2.28 -2.47
N ASN A 207 14.83 -1.34 -2.23
CA ASN A 207 14.90 -0.43 -1.10
C ASN A 207 14.33 -1.09 0.16
N ARG A 208 14.83 -0.70 1.32
CA ARG A 208 14.34 -1.12 2.64
C ARG A 208 13.79 0.10 3.36
N ILE A 209 12.47 0.21 3.43
CA ILE A 209 11.75 1.33 4.03
C ILE A 209 11.05 0.82 5.28
N ILE A 210 11.54 1.25 6.44
CA ILE A 210 11.14 0.70 7.73
C ILE A 210 10.95 1.83 8.73
N ASP A 211 9.93 1.73 9.58
CA ASP A 211 9.63 2.74 10.59
C ASP A 211 9.41 4.14 9.96
N SER A 212 8.61 4.17 8.90
CA SER A 212 8.13 5.37 8.21
C SER A 212 6.60 5.41 8.23
N ARG A 213 5.99 6.49 7.72
CA ARG A 213 4.54 6.51 7.46
C ARG A 213 4.23 5.68 6.22
N ASP A 214 4.51 6.21 5.03
CA ASP A 214 4.16 5.52 3.77
C ASP A 214 5.33 5.45 2.76
N MET A 215 5.21 4.58 1.76
CA MET A 215 5.62 4.94 0.40
C MET A 215 4.37 5.44 -0.34
N VAL A 216 4.43 6.62 -0.96
CA VAL A 216 3.26 7.20 -1.62
C VAL A 216 3.60 7.61 -3.05
N ALA A 217 2.69 7.32 -3.98
CA ALA A 217 2.74 7.73 -5.36
C ALA A 217 1.45 8.49 -5.71
N TRP A 218 1.59 9.78 -5.95
CA TRP A 218 0.50 10.70 -6.20
C TRP A 218 0.65 11.35 -7.57
N TYR A 219 -0.38 11.22 -8.43
CA TYR A 219 -0.32 11.68 -9.83
C TYR A 219 0.89 11.11 -10.60
N SER A 220 1.32 9.91 -10.22
CA SER A 220 2.63 9.35 -10.58
C SER A 220 2.43 8.00 -11.26
N ASN A 221 2.55 7.99 -12.58
CA ASN A 221 2.15 6.87 -13.43
C ASN A 221 3.37 6.08 -13.92
N ASP A 222 3.11 4.84 -14.35
CA ASP A 222 4.09 4.02 -15.07
C ASP A 222 5.38 3.76 -14.25
N ASN A 223 5.31 3.80 -12.91
CA ASN A 223 6.45 3.49 -12.05
C ASN A 223 6.50 1.98 -11.74
N THR A 224 7.70 1.49 -11.47
CA THR A 224 7.94 0.09 -11.08
C THR A 224 8.54 0.03 -9.68
N PHE A 225 7.84 -0.65 -8.78
CA PHE A 225 8.26 -0.98 -7.42
C PHE A 225 8.67 -2.45 -7.37
N LEU A 226 9.98 -2.72 -7.38
CA LEU A 226 10.55 -4.05 -7.53
C LEU A 226 11.37 -4.48 -6.31
N ASP A 227 11.09 -5.65 -5.75
CA ASP A 227 11.91 -6.29 -4.70
C ASP A 227 12.18 -5.42 -3.46
N ASN A 228 11.30 -4.46 -3.14
CA ASN A 228 11.43 -3.62 -1.96
C ASN A 228 10.95 -4.37 -0.70
N VAL A 229 11.42 -3.90 0.45
CA VAL A 229 10.95 -4.32 1.76
C VAL A 229 10.30 -3.13 2.45
N GLY A 230 8.99 -3.24 2.74
CA GLY A 230 8.24 -2.27 3.55
C GLY A 230 7.85 -2.88 4.88
N ARG A 231 8.17 -2.23 6.01
CA ARG A 231 7.86 -2.79 7.34
C ARG A 231 7.57 -1.75 8.42
N ARG A 232 6.55 -2.02 9.25
CA ARG A 232 6.08 -1.13 10.34
C ARG A 232 5.73 0.28 9.85
N SER A 233 5.04 0.30 8.72
CA SER A 233 4.51 1.49 8.04
C SER A 233 2.98 1.49 8.07
N ARG A 234 2.38 2.65 7.81
CA ARG A 234 0.92 2.78 7.66
C ARG A 234 0.52 2.13 6.35
N TYR A 235 0.97 2.66 5.22
CA TYR A 235 0.88 2.00 3.93
C TYR A 235 2.27 1.52 3.49
N SER A 236 2.38 0.29 3.00
CA SER A 236 3.62 -0.08 2.31
C SER A 236 3.70 0.70 1.01
N ILE A 237 2.64 0.68 0.20
CA ILE A 237 2.50 1.58 -0.95
C ILE A 237 1.07 2.13 -1.01
N HIS A 238 0.97 3.46 -1.10
CA HIS A 238 -0.26 4.20 -1.28
C HIS A 238 -0.26 4.85 -2.67
N PHE A 239 -1.19 4.44 -3.54
CA PHE A 239 -1.42 5.05 -4.85
C PHE A 239 -2.63 5.98 -4.80
N MET A 240 -2.45 7.22 -5.22
CA MET A 240 -3.54 8.19 -5.38
C MET A 240 -3.44 8.84 -6.76
N PHE A 241 -4.42 8.60 -7.63
CA PHE A 241 -4.40 9.05 -9.04
C PHE A 241 -3.13 8.65 -9.81
N ALA A 242 -2.66 7.43 -9.61
CA ALA A 242 -1.37 6.92 -10.06
C ALA A 242 -1.57 5.62 -10.86
N ALA A 243 -1.77 5.77 -12.17
CA ALA A 243 -2.13 4.68 -13.07
C ALA A 243 -0.93 3.87 -13.57
N ARG A 244 -1.19 2.62 -13.97
CA ARG A 244 -0.24 1.72 -14.65
C ARG A 244 1.06 1.46 -13.89
N ASN A 245 1.02 1.52 -12.56
CA ASN A 245 2.16 1.17 -11.73
C ASN A 245 2.27 -0.35 -11.55
N VAL A 246 3.51 -0.85 -11.47
CA VAL A 246 3.80 -2.26 -11.23
C VAL A 246 4.42 -2.43 -9.86
N VAL A 247 3.85 -3.32 -9.04
CA VAL A 247 4.35 -3.73 -7.73
C VAL A 247 4.70 -5.20 -7.82
N GLU A 248 6.00 -5.53 -7.88
CA GLU A 248 6.48 -6.88 -8.12
C GLU A 248 7.59 -7.33 -7.15
N GLY A 249 7.51 -8.57 -6.66
CA GLY A 249 8.59 -9.19 -5.85
C GLY A 249 8.81 -8.58 -4.47
N ASN A 250 7.95 -7.65 -4.05
CA ASN A 250 8.10 -6.92 -2.80
C ASN A 250 7.69 -7.77 -1.60
N ARG A 251 8.21 -7.41 -0.43
CA ARG A 251 7.88 -8.05 0.83
C ARG A 251 7.40 -7.02 1.85
N PHE A 252 6.16 -7.15 2.28
CA PHE A 252 5.46 -6.21 3.14
C PHE A 252 5.04 -6.89 4.43
N TYR A 253 5.58 -6.40 5.56
CA TYR A 253 5.43 -7.03 6.88
C TYR A 253 5.01 -6.04 7.96
N ASP A 254 4.13 -6.45 8.86
CA ASP A 254 3.80 -5.68 10.07
C ASP A 254 3.33 -4.24 9.75
N ASN A 255 2.74 -4.03 8.57
CA ASN A 255 2.20 -2.73 8.16
C ASN A 255 0.71 -2.65 8.51
N ALA A 256 0.14 -1.46 8.65
CA ALA A 256 -1.32 -1.37 8.76
C ALA A 256 -1.98 -1.81 7.45
N VAL A 257 -1.43 -1.35 6.32
CA VAL A 257 -1.88 -1.70 4.98
C VAL A 257 -0.69 -2.08 4.10
N GLY A 258 -0.84 -3.13 3.30
CA GLY A 258 0.14 -3.51 2.29
C GLY A 258 0.16 -2.52 1.13
N VAL A 259 -0.67 -2.75 0.12
CA VAL A 259 -0.84 -1.86 -1.04
C VAL A 259 -2.27 -1.35 -1.09
N TYR A 260 -2.43 -0.04 -1.27
CA TYR A 260 -3.75 0.58 -1.43
C TYR A 260 -3.80 1.36 -2.75
N VAL A 261 -4.79 1.04 -3.59
CA VAL A 261 -5.00 1.65 -4.91
C VAL A 261 -6.25 2.51 -4.88
N MET A 262 -6.08 3.83 -4.93
CA MET A 262 -7.18 4.81 -4.86
C MET A 262 -7.27 5.63 -6.14
N TYR A 263 -8.47 5.70 -6.74
CA TYR A 263 -8.76 6.55 -7.90
C TYR A 263 -7.78 6.34 -9.05
N SER A 264 -7.36 5.10 -9.24
CA SER A 264 -6.24 4.71 -10.10
C SER A 264 -6.58 3.42 -10.82
N GLY A 265 -5.92 3.18 -11.95
CA GLY A 265 -6.16 1.95 -12.67
C GLY A 265 -5.02 1.51 -13.55
N GLY A 266 -5.16 0.32 -14.11
CA GLY A 266 -4.09 -0.34 -14.84
C GLY A 266 -2.97 -0.85 -13.92
N GLY A 267 -2.02 -1.57 -14.53
CA GLY A 267 -0.85 -2.06 -13.82
C GLY A 267 -1.09 -3.39 -13.12
N ALA A 268 -0.17 -3.74 -12.22
CA ALA A 268 -0.18 -5.06 -11.60
C ALA A 268 0.44 -5.07 -10.21
N ILE A 269 -0.15 -5.87 -9.32
CA ILE A 269 0.40 -6.26 -8.02
C ILE A 269 0.69 -7.75 -8.13
N ARG A 270 1.95 -8.14 -8.36
CA ARG A 270 2.28 -9.54 -8.63
C ARG A 270 3.49 -10.09 -7.89
N ASN A 271 3.43 -11.36 -7.53
CA ASN A 271 4.55 -12.08 -6.90
C ASN A 271 5.07 -11.40 -5.62
N ASN A 272 4.22 -10.71 -4.86
CA ASN A 272 4.58 -10.08 -3.60
C ASN A 272 4.20 -10.96 -2.41
N VAL A 273 4.85 -10.73 -1.27
CA VAL A 273 4.47 -11.29 0.03
C VAL A 273 3.88 -10.19 0.90
N PHE A 274 2.65 -10.38 1.34
CA PHE A 274 1.98 -9.57 2.33
C PHE A 274 1.78 -10.39 3.59
N SER A 275 2.30 -9.91 4.72
CA SER A 275 2.13 -10.62 5.97
C SER A 275 1.95 -9.73 7.18
N HIS A 276 1.07 -10.15 8.08
CA HIS A 276 0.79 -9.44 9.33
C HIS A 276 0.30 -8.00 9.12
N ALA A 277 -0.52 -7.77 8.08
CA ALA A 277 -1.28 -6.53 7.95
C ALA A 277 -2.46 -6.55 8.94
N THR A 278 -2.19 -6.15 10.19
CA THR A 278 -3.08 -6.34 11.34
C THR A 278 -3.59 -5.01 11.90
N GLY A 279 -4.52 -5.07 12.86
CA GLY A 279 -5.19 -3.90 13.44
C GLY A 279 -6.56 -3.63 12.84
N ALA A 280 -7.21 -2.56 13.29
CA ALA A 280 -8.60 -2.23 12.91
C ALA A 280 -8.77 -1.99 11.40
N THR A 281 -7.74 -1.45 10.74
CA THR A 281 -7.67 -1.19 9.29
C THR A 281 -6.77 -2.20 8.56
N GLY A 282 -6.38 -3.29 9.24
CA GLY A 282 -5.39 -4.26 8.78
C GLY A 282 -5.77 -4.92 7.46
N MET A 283 -5.12 -4.57 6.35
CA MET A 283 -5.37 -5.23 5.06
C MET A 283 -4.12 -5.37 4.18
N ALA A 284 -4.02 -6.46 3.42
CA ALA A 284 -2.90 -6.64 2.50
C ALA A 284 -3.06 -5.81 1.22
N ILE A 285 -4.18 -5.93 0.52
CA ILE A 285 -4.47 -5.16 -0.68
C ILE A 285 -5.83 -4.49 -0.55
N GLY A 286 -5.93 -3.21 -0.90
CA GLY A 286 -7.20 -2.50 -0.94
C GLY A 286 -7.39 -1.70 -2.23
N PHE A 287 -8.63 -1.65 -2.69
CA PHE A 287 -9.08 -0.90 -3.86
C PHE A 287 -10.18 0.07 -3.45
N LYS A 288 -10.04 1.32 -3.89
CA LYS A 288 -11.10 2.32 -3.80
C LYS A 288 -11.20 3.07 -5.13
N GLU A 289 -12.34 2.91 -5.79
CA GLU A 289 -12.56 3.48 -7.12
C GLU A 289 -11.41 3.17 -8.10
N ALA A 290 -11.00 1.90 -8.15
CA ALA A 290 -9.88 1.43 -8.97
C ALA A 290 -10.34 0.52 -10.10
N SER A 291 -9.62 0.49 -11.23
CA SER A 291 -10.03 -0.25 -12.44
C SER A 291 -8.82 -0.91 -13.13
N ASP A 292 -9.01 -2.00 -13.88
CA ASP A 292 -8.00 -2.66 -14.73
C ASP A 292 -6.68 -3.04 -14.03
N VAL A 293 -6.73 -3.34 -12.73
CA VAL A 293 -5.57 -3.85 -11.97
C VAL A 293 -5.55 -5.37 -11.98
N THR A 294 -4.37 -5.94 -12.23
CA THR A 294 -4.13 -7.39 -12.09
C THR A 294 -3.42 -7.71 -10.78
N VAL A 295 -4.01 -8.56 -9.96
CA VAL A 295 -3.45 -9.11 -8.72
C VAL A 295 -3.09 -10.58 -8.96
N GLU A 296 -1.81 -10.89 -9.05
CA GLU A 296 -1.37 -12.23 -9.49
C GLU A 296 -0.21 -12.84 -8.70
N GLY A 297 -0.31 -14.11 -8.33
CA GLY A 297 0.84 -14.84 -7.79
C GLY A 297 1.31 -14.34 -6.42
N ASN A 298 0.50 -13.54 -5.71
CA ASN A 298 0.87 -13.02 -4.40
C ASN A 298 0.62 -14.04 -3.29
N GLU A 299 1.43 -13.96 -2.24
CA GLU A 299 1.19 -14.64 -0.97
C GLU A 299 0.65 -13.63 0.04
N ILE A 300 -0.61 -13.81 0.45
CA ILE A 300 -1.35 -12.91 1.33
C ILE A 300 -1.72 -13.68 2.60
N ILE A 301 -0.95 -13.48 3.66
CA ILE A 301 -0.99 -14.33 4.85
C ILE A 301 -1.07 -13.59 6.18
N TYR A 302 -1.88 -14.09 7.12
CA TYR A 302 -1.98 -13.54 8.48
C TYR A 302 -2.39 -12.07 8.54
N CYS A 303 -3.23 -11.60 7.60
CA CYS A 303 -3.76 -10.24 7.59
C CYS A 303 -5.16 -10.19 8.21
N GLY A 304 -5.58 -9.00 8.64
CA GLY A 304 -6.98 -8.74 9.01
C GLY A 304 -7.88 -9.05 7.81
N THR A 305 -7.66 -8.34 6.71
CA THR A 305 -8.29 -8.64 5.42
C THR A 305 -7.22 -8.91 4.37
N GLY A 306 -7.38 -9.94 3.55
CA GLY A 306 -6.48 -10.21 2.43
C GLY A 306 -6.65 -9.15 1.35
N ILE A 307 -7.81 -9.14 0.68
CA ILE A 307 -8.13 -8.17 -0.37
C ILE A 307 -9.44 -7.45 -0.02
N THR A 308 -9.44 -6.12 -0.04
CA THR A 308 -10.65 -5.30 0.12
C THR A 308 -10.98 -4.60 -1.20
N SER A 309 -12.23 -4.66 -1.65
CA SER A 309 -12.71 -3.92 -2.82
C SER A 309 -13.86 -3.00 -2.46
N ASP A 310 -13.67 -1.70 -2.68
CA ASP A 310 -14.66 -0.65 -2.48
C ASP A 310 -14.89 0.15 -3.76
N ILE A 311 -16.15 0.24 -4.19
CA ILE A 311 -16.62 0.88 -5.43
C ILE A 311 -15.69 0.60 -6.63
N SER A 312 -15.19 -0.64 -6.74
CA SER A 312 -14.23 -1.06 -7.76
C SER A 312 -14.72 -2.36 -8.42
N PRO A 313 -14.52 -2.59 -9.73
CA PRO A 313 -14.09 -1.63 -10.75
C PRO A 313 -14.94 -0.35 -10.81
N PHE A 314 -14.30 0.80 -11.04
CA PHE A 314 -15.00 2.09 -11.08
C PHE A 314 -15.44 2.46 -12.49
N GLU A 315 -14.57 2.22 -13.48
CA GLU A 315 -14.79 2.59 -14.88
C GLU A 315 -15.74 1.56 -15.55
N PRO A 316 -16.79 2.00 -16.26
CA PRO A 316 -17.70 1.08 -16.93
C PRO A 316 -16.99 0.15 -17.92
N GLY A 317 -17.23 -1.16 -17.80
CA GLY A 317 -16.64 -2.18 -18.68
C GLY A 317 -15.21 -2.59 -18.34
N SER A 318 -14.59 -1.97 -17.33
CA SER A 318 -13.28 -2.38 -16.80
C SER A 318 -13.39 -3.61 -15.90
N GLN A 319 -12.24 -4.22 -15.59
CA GLN A 319 -12.18 -5.42 -14.74
C GLN A 319 -11.15 -5.31 -13.63
N LEU A 320 -11.34 -6.08 -12.55
CA LEU A 320 -10.30 -6.38 -11.60
C LEU A 320 -9.97 -7.87 -11.68
N ILE A 321 -8.75 -8.20 -12.07
CA ILE A 321 -8.30 -9.58 -12.28
C ILE A 321 -7.54 -10.02 -11.04
N ILE A 322 -8.03 -11.03 -10.34
CA ILE A 322 -7.43 -11.59 -9.14
C ILE A 322 -7.19 -13.07 -9.40
N ARG A 323 -5.95 -13.45 -9.67
CA ARG A 323 -5.64 -14.82 -10.09
C ARG A 323 -4.39 -15.43 -9.50
N ASN A 324 -4.39 -16.75 -9.33
CA ASN A 324 -3.21 -17.50 -8.91
C ASN A 324 -2.58 -17.01 -7.59
N ASN A 325 -3.35 -16.35 -6.71
CA ASN A 325 -2.87 -15.88 -5.42
C ASN A 325 -3.08 -16.95 -4.35
N ARG A 326 -2.19 -16.98 -3.35
CA ARG A 326 -2.41 -17.72 -2.10
C ARG A 326 -2.92 -16.76 -1.05
N ILE A 327 -4.19 -16.90 -0.69
CA ILE A 327 -4.89 -16.06 0.30
C ILE A 327 -5.16 -16.93 1.51
N ALA A 328 -4.28 -16.88 2.51
CA ALA A 328 -4.31 -17.85 3.60
C ALA A 328 -4.24 -17.24 5.01
N PHE A 329 -4.90 -17.86 5.97
CA PHE A 329 -4.82 -17.51 7.39
C PHE A 329 -5.19 -16.05 7.71
N ASN A 330 -6.02 -15.42 6.87
CA ASN A 330 -6.53 -14.08 7.11
C ASN A 330 -7.81 -14.15 7.95
N VAL A 331 -8.17 -13.06 8.64
CA VAL A 331 -9.50 -12.99 9.28
C VAL A 331 -10.58 -13.00 8.19
N VAL A 332 -10.41 -12.20 7.14
CA VAL A 332 -11.22 -12.26 5.92
C VAL A 332 -10.29 -12.42 4.72
N GLY A 333 -10.53 -13.41 3.86
CA GLY A 333 -9.74 -13.62 2.64
C GLY A 333 -9.96 -12.49 1.64
N MET A 334 -11.21 -12.26 1.25
CA MET A 334 -11.63 -11.16 0.39
C MET A 334 -12.88 -10.48 0.92
N ARG A 335 -12.90 -9.15 0.96
CA ARG A 335 -14.02 -8.34 1.44
C ARG A 335 -14.51 -7.39 0.35
N PHE A 336 -15.80 -7.44 0.07
CA PHE A 336 -16.48 -6.47 -0.78
C PHE A 336 -17.22 -5.46 0.09
N VAL A 337 -16.85 -4.19 -0.01
CA VAL A 337 -17.55 -3.09 0.68
C VAL A 337 -18.79 -2.65 -0.11
N SER A 338 -18.77 -2.89 -1.42
CA SER A 338 -19.87 -2.60 -2.34
C SER A 338 -20.15 -3.80 -3.25
N ASN A 339 -21.34 -3.87 -3.83
CA ASN A 339 -21.78 -4.97 -4.69
C ASN A 339 -21.39 -4.79 -6.18
N ARG A 340 -20.27 -4.11 -6.46
CA ARG A 340 -19.78 -3.90 -7.83
C ARG A 340 -19.44 -5.24 -8.51
N GLU A 341 -19.89 -5.37 -9.76
CA GLU A 341 -19.51 -6.45 -10.66
C GLU A 341 -18.19 -6.14 -11.39
N GLY A 342 -17.65 -7.11 -12.12
CA GLY A 342 -16.45 -6.92 -12.95
C GLY A 342 -15.16 -7.47 -12.31
N HIS A 343 -15.25 -8.16 -11.18
CA HIS A 343 -14.12 -8.93 -10.67
C HIS A 343 -14.05 -10.31 -11.35
N VAL A 344 -12.84 -10.69 -11.74
CA VAL A 344 -12.50 -12.03 -12.25
C VAL A 344 -11.58 -12.68 -11.22
N ILE A 345 -12.13 -13.60 -10.43
CA ILE A 345 -11.43 -14.30 -9.36
C ILE A 345 -11.22 -15.76 -9.77
N GLU A 346 -10.00 -16.10 -10.20
CA GLU A 346 -9.71 -17.42 -10.75
C GLU A 346 -8.37 -18.04 -10.33
N GLY A 347 -8.33 -19.35 -10.12
CA GLY A 347 -7.07 -20.06 -9.81
C GLY A 347 -6.45 -19.70 -8.45
N ASN A 348 -7.16 -18.98 -7.57
CA ASN A 348 -6.65 -18.62 -6.25
C ASN A 348 -6.79 -19.78 -5.27
N SER A 349 -5.94 -19.81 -4.23
CA SER A 349 -6.07 -20.74 -3.10
C SER A 349 -6.52 -19.99 -1.85
N PHE A 350 -7.74 -20.27 -1.39
CA PHE A 350 -8.27 -19.78 -0.13
C PHE A 350 -8.07 -20.86 0.94
N GLU A 351 -7.24 -20.56 1.96
CA GLU A 351 -6.80 -21.56 2.94
C GLU A 351 -6.85 -21.01 4.37
N GLY A 352 -7.54 -21.67 5.29
CA GLY A 352 -7.51 -21.36 6.71
C GLY A 352 -7.91 -19.93 7.05
N ASN A 353 -8.60 -19.24 6.15
CA ASN A 353 -9.17 -17.93 6.44
C ASN A 353 -10.38 -18.13 7.36
N MET A 354 -10.56 -17.27 8.35
CA MET A 354 -11.72 -17.37 9.24
C MET A 354 -13.04 -17.12 8.48
N THR A 355 -13.01 -16.30 7.43
CA THR A 355 -14.06 -16.18 6.42
C THR A 355 -13.39 -16.01 5.06
N HIS A 356 -13.75 -16.85 4.08
CA HIS A 356 -13.16 -16.76 2.75
C HIS A 356 -13.54 -15.47 2.04
N VAL A 357 -14.84 -15.18 1.97
CA VAL A 357 -15.39 -14.00 1.31
C VAL A 357 -16.49 -13.39 2.17
N SER A 358 -16.43 -12.07 2.37
CA SER A 358 -17.49 -11.30 3.02
C SER A 358 -17.98 -10.18 2.10
N VAL A 359 -19.26 -9.84 2.20
CA VAL A 359 -19.85 -8.68 1.49
C VAL A 359 -20.57 -7.81 2.50
N ASP A 360 -20.33 -6.51 2.45
CA ASP A 360 -21.06 -5.55 3.25
C ASP A 360 -22.44 -5.31 2.62
N GLY A 361 -23.50 -5.48 3.42
CA GLY A 361 -24.88 -5.28 3.00
C GLY A 361 -25.59 -6.55 2.51
N ALA A 362 -26.81 -6.38 1.97
CA ALA A 362 -27.73 -7.49 1.69
C ALA A 362 -27.53 -8.16 0.30
N ALA A 363 -26.58 -7.68 -0.50
CA ALA A 363 -26.30 -8.21 -1.84
C ALA A 363 -25.14 -9.21 -1.78
N GLY A 364 -25.27 -10.35 -2.46
CA GLY A 364 -24.16 -11.29 -2.65
C GLY A 364 -23.11 -10.75 -3.64
N ALA A 365 -21.93 -11.37 -3.68
CA ALA A 365 -20.89 -11.13 -4.68
C ALA A 365 -21.03 -12.06 -5.90
N THR A 366 -22.25 -12.55 -6.16
CA THR A 366 -22.58 -13.51 -7.22
C THR A 366 -22.54 -12.90 -8.62
N SER A 367 -22.53 -11.57 -8.74
CA SER A 367 -22.32 -10.86 -10.01
C SER A 367 -20.86 -10.91 -10.49
N ASN A 368 -19.94 -11.35 -9.65
CA ASN A 368 -18.53 -11.53 -10.00
C ASN A 368 -18.29 -12.93 -10.59
N ARG A 369 -17.21 -13.05 -11.37
CA ARG A 369 -16.81 -14.33 -11.94
C ARG A 369 -15.89 -15.06 -10.97
N TRP A 370 -16.34 -16.21 -10.49
CA TRP A 370 -15.57 -17.14 -9.66
C TRP A 370 -15.32 -18.41 -10.47
N HIS A 371 -14.06 -18.79 -10.63
CA HIS A 371 -13.75 -19.97 -11.44
C HIS A 371 -12.43 -20.64 -11.06
N GLY A 372 -12.43 -21.95 -10.82
CA GLY A 372 -11.18 -22.69 -10.67
C GLY A 372 -10.40 -22.30 -9.43
N ASN A 373 -11.05 -21.81 -8.38
CA ASN A 373 -10.39 -21.53 -7.11
C ASN A 373 -10.35 -22.79 -6.26
N TYR A 374 -9.29 -22.92 -5.47
CA TYR A 374 -9.20 -23.91 -4.40
C TYR A 374 -9.79 -23.32 -3.11
N TRP A 375 -10.64 -24.09 -2.45
CA TRP A 375 -11.29 -23.76 -1.18
C TRP A 375 -11.01 -24.91 -0.20
N ASP A 376 -10.40 -24.61 0.95
CA ASP A 376 -10.06 -25.67 1.91
C ASP A 376 -11.27 -26.21 2.68
N ASP A 377 -12.41 -25.54 2.60
CA ASP A 377 -13.71 -25.97 3.11
C ASP A 377 -14.62 -26.61 2.04
N TYR A 378 -14.11 -26.90 0.83
CA TYR A 378 -14.89 -27.56 -0.21
C TYR A 378 -15.34 -28.97 0.23
N GLN A 379 -16.66 -29.19 0.25
CA GLN A 379 -17.29 -30.43 0.73
C GLN A 379 -17.68 -31.43 -0.38
N GLY A 380 -17.24 -31.19 -1.62
CA GLY A 380 -17.53 -32.09 -2.74
C GLY A 380 -16.51 -33.21 -2.91
N PHE A 381 -16.60 -33.90 -4.05
CA PHE A 381 -15.71 -35.00 -4.44
C PHE A 381 -15.14 -34.72 -5.84
N ASP A 382 -14.03 -35.37 -6.16
CA ASP A 382 -13.44 -35.45 -7.50
C ASP A 382 -13.38 -36.95 -7.84
N ARG A 383 -14.46 -37.47 -8.45
CA ARG A 383 -14.62 -38.92 -8.66
C ARG A 383 -13.93 -39.40 -9.93
N ASP A 384 -13.80 -38.55 -10.94
CA ASP A 384 -13.15 -38.87 -12.21
C ASP A 384 -11.64 -38.57 -12.19
N GLY A 385 -11.15 -37.85 -11.16
CA GLY A 385 -9.74 -37.62 -10.91
C GLY A 385 -9.15 -36.51 -11.77
N ASP A 386 -9.97 -35.62 -12.32
CA ASP A 386 -9.54 -34.52 -13.20
C ASP A 386 -9.07 -33.27 -12.43
N ASN A 387 -9.10 -33.32 -11.09
CA ASN A 387 -8.76 -32.24 -10.15
C ASN A 387 -9.75 -31.06 -10.15
N VAL A 388 -10.94 -31.24 -10.71
CA VAL A 388 -12.09 -30.33 -10.60
C VAL A 388 -13.15 -30.99 -9.71
N GLY A 389 -13.81 -30.20 -8.88
CA GLY A 389 -14.89 -30.71 -8.06
C GLY A 389 -16.13 -31.09 -8.87
N ASP A 390 -16.69 -32.27 -8.61
CA ASP A 390 -17.93 -32.79 -9.23
C ASP A 390 -19.16 -31.91 -8.93
N ARG A 391 -19.07 -31.00 -7.95
CA ARG A 391 -20.12 -30.07 -7.55
C ARG A 391 -19.59 -28.63 -7.44
N PRO A 392 -20.44 -27.62 -7.67
CA PRO A 392 -20.09 -26.24 -7.37
C PRO A 392 -19.69 -26.05 -5.90
N HIS A 393 -18.78 -25.12 -5.64
CA HIS A 393 -18.56 -24.57 -4.31
C HIS A 393 -19.49 -23.37 -4.13
N GLU A 394 -20.35 -23.40 -3.12
CA GLU A 394 -21.31 -22.33 -2.81
C GLU A 394 -21.06 -21.83 -1.38
N HIS A 395 -20.81 -20.53 -1.24
CA HIS A 395 -20.67 -19.88 0.07
C HIS A 395 -21.93 -19.10 0.40
N TYR A 396 -22.52 -19.36 1.56
CA TYR A 396 -23.75 -18.73 2.03
C TYR A 396 -23.49 -17.87 3.27
N ALA A 397 -24.07 -16.68 3.30
CA ALA A 397 -24.19 -15.87 4.51
C ALA A 397 -25.52 -16.17 5.19
N TYR A 398 -25.45 -16.62 6.44
CA TYR A 398 -26.59 -16.80 7.33
C TYR A 398 -26.81 -15.49 8.11
N ALA A 399 -28.07 -15.12 8.37
CA ALA A 399 -28.42 -13.79 8.86
C ALA A 399 -27.85 -13.43 10.24
N ASP A 400 -27.35 -14.41 11.00
CA ASP A 400 -26.80 -14.22 12.34
C ASP A 400 -25.27 -14.46 12.35
N GLN A 401 -24.54 -13.79 11.46
CA GLN A 401 -23.08 -13.67 11.62
C GLN A 401 -22.77 -12.70 12.76
N ILE A 402 -23.05 -13.13 14.00
CA ILE A 402 -22.83 -12.39 15.24
C ILE A 402 -21.40 -11.84 15.31
N TRP A 403 -20.40 -12.48 14.71
CA TRP A 403 -19.01 -12.00 14.68
C TRP A 403 -18.71 -10.92 13.63
N MET A 404 -19.58 -10.76 12.62
CA MET A 404 -19.53 -9.61 11.71
C MET A 404 -20.14 -8.38 12.39
N ASP A 405 -21.25 -8.55 13.10
CA ASP A 405 -21.91 -7.46 13.84
C ASP A 405 -21.20 -7.11 15.16
N PHE A 406 -20.58 -8.10 15.81
CA PHE A 406 -19.85 -7.96 17.07
C PHE A 406 -18.42 -8.50 16.91
N PRO A 407 -17.43 -7.64 16.58
CA PRO A 407 -16.04 -8.05 16.39
C PRO A 407 -15.44 -8.81 17.57
N ALA A 408 -15.90 -8.57 18.81
CA ALA A 408 -15.48 -9.30 20.01
C ALA A 408 -15.90 -10.79 19.99
N ALA A 409 -16.99 -11.13 19.30
CA ALA A 409 -17.43 -12.52 19.16
C ALA A 409 -16.51 -13.35 18.25
N ARG A 410 -15.62 -12.71 17.45
CA ARG A 410 -14.61 -13.41 16.63
C ARG A 410 -13.72 -14.33 17.45
N PHE A 411 -13.46 -13.99 18.72
CA PHE A 411 -12.67 -14.81 19.63
C PHE A 411 -13.25 -16.23 19.82
N PHE A 412 -14.57 -16.39 19.71
CA PHE A 412 -15.25 -17.65 19.99
C PHE A 412 -15.55 -18.50 18.74
N ARG A 413 -15.15 -18.08 17.53
CA ARG A 413 -15.59 -18.74 16.27
C ARG A 413 -15.24 -20.23 16.20
N ASN A 414 -14.05 -20.61 16.66
CA ASN A 414 -13.61 -22.02 16.68
C ASN A 414 -13.96 -22.72 18.00
N SER A 415 -14.85 -22.13 18.81
CA SER A 415 -15.37 -22.82 19.98
C SER A 415 -16.41 -23.85 19.55
N PRO A 416 -16.52 -24.99 20.26
CA PRO A 416 -17.55 -26.00 19.97
C PRO A 416 -18.99 -25.44 19.96
N VAL A 417 -19.24 -24.36 20.73
CA VAL A 417 -20.53 -23.67 20.78
C VAL A 417 -20.84 -22.97 19.45
N MET A 418 -19.88 -22.26 18.87
CA MET A 418 -20.08 -21.56 17.60
C MET A 418 -20.17 -22.53 16.42
N GLU A 419 -19.39 -23.63 16.42
CA GLU A 419 -19.56 -24.70 15.42
C GLU A 419 -20.96 -25.35 15.50
N SER A 420 -21.48 -25.56 16.71
CA SER A 420 -22.83 -26.10 16.91
C SER A 420 -23.92 -25.14 16.41
N LEU A 421 -23.74 -23.83 16.62
CA LEU A 421 -24.63 -22.80 16.08
C LEU A 421 -24.57 -22.76 14.55
N ASP A 422 -23.38 -22.78 13.93
CA ASP A 422 -23.19 -22.83 12.47
C ASP A 422 -23.89 -24.07 11.87
N PHE A 423 -23.77 -25.23 12.53
CA PHE A 423 -24.48 -26.45 12.12
C PHE A 423 -26.00 -26.31 12.22
N LEU A 424 -26.53 -25.72 13.30
CA LEU A 424 -27.96 -25.50 13.46
C LEU A 424 -28.51 -24.51 12.44
N GLU A 425 -27.77 -23.44 12.13
CA GLU A 425 -28.14 -22.48 11.09
C GLU A 425 -28.15 -23.11 9.70
N ARG A 426 -27.21 -24.02 9.40
CA ARG A 426 -27.23 -24.80 8.15
C ARG A 426 -28.41 -25.76 8.07
N LEU A 427 -28.81 -26.36 9.20
CA LEU A 427 -29.87 -27.37 9.27
C LEU A 427 -31.27 -26.75 9.25
N ALA A 428 -31.47 -25.63 9.95
CA ALA A 428 -32.74 -24.95 10.13
C ALA A 428 -32.54 -23.42 10.21
N PRO A 429 -32.24 -22.77 9.07
CA PRO A 429 -31.96 -21.33 9.06
C PRO A 429 -33.21 -20.52 9.43
N PHE A 430 -33.07 -19.58 10.36
CA PHE A 430 -34.16 -18.69 10.81
C PHE A 430 -34.59 -17.66 9.74
N SER A 431 -33.79 -17.50 8.68
CA SER A 431 -34.06 -16.69 7.50
C SER A 431 -33.40 -17.32 6.27
N THR A 432 -33.91 -17.05 5.07
CA THR A 432 -33.28 -17.53 3.84
C THR A 432 -31.82 -17.06 3.75
N PRO A 433 -30.82 -17.97 3.68
CA PRO A 433 -29.42 -17.58 3.56
C PRO A 433 -29.17 -16.90 2.21
N VAL A 434 -28.28 -15.93 2.20
CA VAL A 434 -27.89 -15.21 0.99
C VAL A 434 -26.70 -15.92 0.36
N LEU A 435 -26.80 -16.31 -0.91
CA LEU A 435 -25.67 -16.83 -1.67
C LEU A 435 -24.67 -15.69 -1.87
N ILE A 436 -23.45 -15.85 -1.34
CA ILE A 436 -22.37 -14.87 -1.46
C ILE A 436 -21.61 -15.08 -2.75
N LEU A 437 -21.22 -16.32 -3.04
CA LEU A 437 -20.53 -16.69 -4.27
C LEU A 437 -20.83 -18.13 -4.64
N ARG A 438 -20.60 -18.43 -5.91
CA ARG A 438 -20.64 -19.77 -6.46
C ARG A 438 -19.50 -19.93 -7.46
N ASP A 439 -18.63 -20.90 -7.22
CA ASP A 439 -17.61 -21.37 -8.17
C ASP A 439 -18.08 -22.71 -8.76
N ASP A 440 -18.44 -22.73 -10.04
CA ASP A 440 -18.97 -23.93 -10.70
C ASP A 440 -17.93 -25.03 -10.91
N LYS A 441 -16.63 -24.69 -10.89
CA LYS A 441 -15.54 -25.63 -11.14
C LYS A 441 -14.41 -25.40 -10.14
N PRO A 442 -14.65 -25.63 -8.84
CA PRO A 442 -13.60 -25.46 -7.84
C PRO A 442 -12.49 -26.49 -8.07
N ILE A 443 -11.25 -26.15 -7.76
CA ILE A 443 -10.11 -27.07 -7.86
C ILE A 443 -10.06 -27.93 -6.61
N PHE A 444 -9.92 -29.25 -6.78
CA PHE A 444 -10.03 -30.20 -5.67
C PHE A 444 -8.76 -30.27 -4.81
N ARG A 445 -7.58 -30.31 -5.43
CA ARG A 445 -6.29 -30.37 -4.73
C ARG A 445 -5.65 -29.00 -4.63
N ASN A 446 -5.16 -28.68 -3.44
CA ASN A 446 -4.47 -27.44 -3.15
C ASN A 446 -3.23 -27.27 -4.06
N PRO A 447 -3.20 -26.25 -4.95
CA PRO A 447 -2.07 -26.04 -5.85
C PRO A 447 -0.85 -25.42 -5.15
N ALA A 448 -1.01 -24.76 -4.01
CA ALA A 448 0.11 -24.23 -3.22
C ALA A 448 0.94 -25.34 -2.56
N LYS A 449 0.30 -26.43 -2.09
CA LYS A 449 1.00 -27.59 -1.51
C LYS A 449 1.77 -28.44 -2.53
N ALA A 450 1.49 -28.29 -3.82
CA ALA A 450 2.23 -28.98 -4.88
C ALA A 450 3.58 -28.32 -5.23
N LYS A 451 3.82 -27.08 -4.73
CA LYS A 451 5.05 -26.31 -4.97
C LYS A 451 6.04 -26.32 -3.80
N SER A 452 5.65 -26.84 -2.64
CA SER A 452 6.51 -27.09 -1.45
C SER A 452 7.07 -28.50 -1.48
#